data_AF-A0A9Q0NQQ3-F1
#
_entry.id   AF-A0A9Q0NQQ3-F1
#
_cell.length_a   1.000
_cell.length_b   1.000
_cell.length_c   1.000
_cell.angle_alpha   90.00
_cell.angle_beta   90.00
_cell.angle_gamma   90.00
#
_symmetry.space_group_name_H-M   'P 1'
#
loop_
_entity.id
_entity.type
_entity.pdbx_description
1 polymer ?
#
loop_
_entity_poly.entity_id
_entity_poly.type
_entity_poly.pdbx_seq_one_letter_code
_entity_poly.pdbx_strand_id
1 'polypeptide(L)'
;MGSHLDSGDTIETEGSVETSYLQKQWTLQQLKKNDHQLWRPQRGLPERSVSVLRAWMFQNFLHPYPKDAEKHLLAVKSGLTRSQVSNWFINARVRLWKPMIEEMYAEMNRRKGRQNEEGANRNHRGLISINNPRFNVS
;
A
#
# COMPACT_ATOMS: atom_id res chain seq x y z
N MET A 1 56.24 5.99 -41.19
CA MET A 1 55.88 7.38 -41.55
C MET A 1 54.42 7.33 -41.96
N GLY A 2 53.50 7.83 -41.13
CA GLY A 2 52.90 9.18 -41.26
C GLY A 2 52.00 9.19 -42.49
N SER A 3 50.70 9.48 -42.47
CA SER A 3 49.84 10.21 -41.54
C SER A 3 48.43 10.23 -42.15
N HIS A 4 47.46 10.67 -41.34
CA HIS A 4 46.35 11.54 -41.73
C HIS A 4 44.93 10.95 -41.59
N LEU A 5 44.25 11.55 -40.62
CA LEU A 5 42.86 11.39 -40.23
C LEU A 5 41.96 12.13 -41.22
N ASP A 6 40.74 11.66 -41.42
CA ASP A 6 39.63 12.48 -41.91
C ASP A 6 38.60 12.61 -40.78
N SER A 7 38.28 13.87 -40.46
CA SER A 7 37.41 14.28 -39.36
C SER A 7 35.98 14.42 -39.85
N GLY A 8 35.05 13.77 -39.17
CA GLY A 8 33.62 13.99 -39.35
C GLY A 8 32.90 13.86 -38.01
N ASP A 9 32.98 14.90 -37.18
CA ASP A 9 32.29 14.96 -35.89
C ASP A 9 30.84 15.41 -36.14
N THR A 10 29.90 14.49 -36.01
CA THR A 10 28.45 14.74 -36.09
C THR A 10 27.91 14.79 -34.66
N ILE A 11 27.51 15.99 -34.24
CA ILE A 11 26.88 16.27 -32.94
C ILE A 11 25.47 15.69 -32.92
N GLU A 12 25.30 14.40 -32.64
CA GLU A 12 23.98 13.80 -32.34
C GLU A 12 24.12 12.56 -31.43
N THR A 13 24.50 12.71 -30.15
CA THR A 13 24.45 11.53 -29.24
C THR A 13 24.29 11.82 -27.73
N GLU A 14 23.86 13.01 -27.31
CA GLU A 14 23.80 13.31 -25.86
C GLU A 14 22.53 12.74 -25.18
N GLY A 15 21.38 12.70 -25.85
CA GLY A 15 20.11 12.21 -25.25
C GLY A 15 19.99 10.68 -25.09
N SER A 16 20.80 9.91 -25.81
CA SER A 16 20.78 8.44 -25.80
C SER A 16 21.49 7.87 -24.57
N VAL A 17 22.53 8.56 -24.09
CA VAL A 17 23.34 8.09 -22.95
C VAL A 17 22.64 8.37 -21.63
N GLU A 18 21.97 9.52 -21.50
CA GLU A 18 21.25 9.88 -20.28
C GLU A 18 20.02 9.00 -20.07
N THR A 19 19.25 8.73 -21.12
CA THR A 19 18.12 7.79 -21.07
C THR A 19 18.57 6.36 -20.74
N SER A 20 19.69 5.90 -21.33
CA SER A 20 20.33 4.64 -20.98
C SER A 20 20.76 4.59 -19.51
N TYR A 21 21.34 5.67 -18.99
CA TYR A 21 21.79 5.73 -17.60
C TYR A 21 20.61 5.72 -16.62
N LEU A 22 19.56 6.52 -16.88
CA LEU A 22 18.36 6.54 -16.06
C LEU A 22 17.65 5.18 -16.10
N GLN A 23 17.53 4.56 -17.26
CA GLN A 23 16.94 3.23 -17.40
C GLN A 23 17.78 2.17 -16.69
N LYS A 24 19.10 2.25 -16.76
CA LYS A 24 20.05 1.40 -16.02
C LYS A 24 19.95 1.60 -14.51
N GLN A 25 19.84 2.84 -14.04
CA GLN A 25 19.64 3.17 -12.62
C GLN A 25 18.27 2.68 -12.12
N TRP A 26 17.20 2.85 -12.91
CA TRP A 26 15.87 2.34 -12.61
C TRP A 26 15.86 0.81 -12.58
N THR A 27 16.45 0.12 -13.56
CA THR A 27 16.53 -1.35 -13.57
C THR A 27 17.38 -1.90 -12.43
N LEU A 28 18.52 -1.27 -12.10
CA LEU A 28 19.32 -1.65 -10.93
C LEU A 28 18.57 -1.42 -9.62
N GLN A 29 17.75 -0.37 -9.53
CA GLN A 29 16.88 -0.16 -8.37
C GLN A 29 15.77 -1.23 -8.28
N GLN A 30 15.22 -1.67 -9.41
CA GLN A 30 14.25 -2.77 -9.46
C GLN A 30 14.89 -4.12 -9.08
N LEU A 31 16.13 -4.39 -9.50
CA LEU A 31 16.90 -5.56 -9.08
C LEU A 31 17.21 -5.55 -7.58
N LYS A 32 17.60 -4.40 -7.01
CA LYS A 32 17.77 -4.25 -5.54
C LYS A 32 16.47 -4.45 -4.75
N LYS A 33 15.32 -4.02 -5.30
CA LYS A 33 13.98 -4.29 -4.71
C LYS A 33 13.60 -5.78 -4.82
N ASN A 34 14.07 -6.47 -5.86
CA ASN A 34 13.83 -7.90 -6.10
C ASN A 34 14.82 -8.84 -5.37
N ASP A 35 16.01 -8.38 -4.98
CA ASP A 35 16.97 -9.17 -4.20
C ASP A 35 16.46 -9.54 -2.80
N HIS A 36 15.48 -8.80 -2.27
CA HIS A 36 14.80 -9.16 -1.02
C HIS A 36 13.80 -10.34 -1.17
N GLN A 37 13.58 -10.83 -2.39
CA GLN A 37 12.67 -11.94 -2.70
C GLN A 37 13.43 -13.22 -3.13
N LEU A 38 14.62 -13.12 -3.74
CA LEU A 38 15.24 -14.25 -4.45
C LEU A 38 16.19 -15.13 -3.62
N TRP A 39 16.70 -14.64 -2.48
CA TRP A 39 17.44 -15.45 -1.50
C TRP A 39 16.72 -15.49 -0.15
N ARG A 40 15.51 -16.05 -0.15
CA ARG A 40 14.98 -16.66 1.06
C ARG A 40 14.97 -18.17 0.84
N PRO A 41 15.52 -18.99 1.77
CA PRO A 41 15.09 -20.39 1.85
C PRO A 41 13.57 -20.41 1.78
N GLN A 42 12.94 -21.46 1.25
CA GLN A 42 11.47 -21.58 1.16
C GLN A 42 10.83 -21.36 2.56
N ARG A 43 10.65 -20.10 2.95
CA ARG A 43 10.32 -19.63 4.31
C ARG A 43 8.85 -19.28 4.26
N GLY A 44 8.03 -20.31 4.22
CA GLY A 44 6.59 -20.18 4.11
C GLY A 44 5.91 -21.51 4.34
N LEU A 45 4.70 -21.45 4.87
CA LEU A 45 3.82 -22.60 4.88
C LEU A 45 3.31 -22.84 3.44
N PRO A 46 2.88 -24.06 3.09
CA PRO A 46 2.32 -24.34 1.76
C PRO A 46 1.16 -23.40 1.43
N GLU A 47 1.07 -22.94 0.18
CA GLU A 47 0.06 -21.95 -0.22
C GLU A 47 -1.38 -22.43 0.04
N ARG A 48 -1.63 -23.73 -0.15
CA ARG A 48 -2.91 -24.36 0.18
C ARG A 48 -3.23 -24.24 1.67
N SER A 49 -2.26 -24.50 2.54
CA SER A 49 -2.41 -24.36 3.99
C SER A 49 -2.68 -22.90 4.36
N VAL A 50 -1.91 -21.96 3.79
CA VAL A 50 -2.06 -20.53 4.05
C VAL A 50 -3.44 -20.02 3.59
N SER A 51 -3.96 -20.52 2.47
CA SER A 51 -5.28 -20.14 1.96
C SER A 51 -6.41 -20.46 2.95
N VAL A 52 -6.34 -21.61 3.62
CA VAL A 52 -7.28 -21.98 4.70
C VAL A 52 -7.21 -20.97 5.85
N LEU A 53 -6.00 -20.60 6.27
CA LEU A 53 -5.79 -19.67 7.38
C LEU A 53 -6.24 -18.24 7.03
N ARG A 54 -5.96 -17.78 5.80
CA ARG A 54 -6.44 -16.48 5.29
C ARG A 54 -7.96 -16.43 5.25
N ALA A 55 -8.62 -17.49 4.75
CA ALA A 55 -10.08 -17.55 4.70
C ALA A 55 -10.71 -17.37 6.10
N TRP A 56 -10.18 -18.07 7.11
CA TRP A 56 -10.65 -17.90 8.49
C TRP A 56 -10.36 -16.49 9.02
N MET A 57 -9.18 -15.93 8.75
CA MET A 57 -8.82 -14.57 9.18
C MET A 57 -9.76 -13.52 8.61
N PHE A 58 -10.14 -13.63 7.33
CA PHE A 58 -11.09 -12.72 6.69
C PHE A 58 -12.50 -12.87 7.25
N GLN A 59 -12.95 -14.10 7.51
CA GLN A 59 -14.24 -14.33 8.17
C GLN A 59 -14.30 -13.71 9.57
N ASN A 60 -13.16 -13.70 10.28
CA ASN A 60 -13.00 -13.15 11.62
C ASN A 60 -12.29 -11.78 11.60
N PHE A 61 -12.50 -10.98 10.55
CA PHE A 61 -11.71 -9.78 10.30
C PHE A 61 -11.66 -8.79 11.48
N LEU A 62 -12.75 -8.59 12.21
CA LEU A 62 -12.76 -7.66 13.35
C LEU A 62 -11.92 -8.16 14.54
N HIS A 63 -11.84 -9.48 14.72
CA HIS A 63 -11.16 -10.10 15.85
C HIS A 63 -10.51 -11.44 15.42
N PRO A 64 -9.37 -11.39 14.69
CA PRO A 64 -8.73 -12.58 14.13
C PRO A 64 -7.89 -13.33 15.18
N TYR A 65 -8.51 -13.71 16.30
CA TYR A 65 -7.90 -14.42 17.42
C TYR A 65 -8.59 -15.78 17.58
N PRO A 66 -8.09 -16.83 16.92
CA PRO A 66 -8.72 -18.14 16.99
C PRO A 66 -8.61 -18.70 18.40
N LYS A 67 -9.74 -19.21 18.92
CA LYS A 67 -9.80 -19.99 20.16
C LYS A 67 -9.06 -21.31 19.99
N ASP A 68 -8.82 -22.00 21.10
CA ASP A 68 -8.02 -23.23 21.08
C ASP A 68 -8.61 -24.33 20.17
N ALA A 69 -9.93 -24.52 20.25
CA ALA A 69 -10.68 -25.43 19.38
C ALA A 69 -10.57 -25.05 17.89
N GLU A 70 -10.62 -23.75 17.58
CA GLU A 70 -10.49 -23.26 16.20
C GLU A 70 -9.07 -23.46 15.67
N LYS A 71 -8.04 -23.24 16.50
CA LYS A 71 -6.65 -23.56 16.14
C LYS A 71 -6.50 -25.05 15.82
N HIS A 72 -7.15 -25.94 16.57
CA HIS A 72 -7.15 -27.37 16.30
C HIS A 72 -7.83 -27.69 14.96
N LEU A 73 -9.02 -27.15 14.72
CA LEU A 73 -9.74 -27.34 13.45
C LEU A 73 -8.93 -26.81 12.25
N LEU A 74 -8.31 -25.65 12.39
CA LEU A 74 -7.47 -25.04 11.35
C LEU A 74 -6.22 -25.87 11.09
N ALA A 75 -5.59 -26.41 12.13
CA ALA A 75 -4.46 -27.32 12.02
C ALA A 75 -4.82 -28.55 11.17
N VAL A 76 -5.95 -29.20 11.47
CA VAL A 76 -6.46 -30.34 10.69
C VAL A 76 -6.75 -29.95 9.24
N LYS A 77 -7.48 -28.86 9.00
CA LYS A 77 -7.85 -28.42 7.64
C LYS A 77 -6.66 -28.00 6.77
N SER A 78 -5.64 -27.41 7.40
CA SER A 78 -4.46 -26.87 6.72
C SER A 78 -3.31 -27.87 6.59
N GLY A 79 -3.39 -29.01 7.28
CA GLY A 79 -2.30 -29.99 7.36
C GLY A 79 -1.09 -29.47 8.15
N LEU A 80 -1.32 -28.60 9.13
CA LEU A 80 -0.28 -27.98 9.94
C LEU A 80 -0.41 -28.38 11.41
N THR A 81 0.66 -28.17 12.19
CA THR A 81 0.59 -28.27 13.65
C THR A 81 -0.13 -27.07 14.26
N ARG A 82 -0.74 -27.26 15.44
CA ARG A 82 -1.36 -26.15 16.22
C ARG A 82 -0.39 -25.01 16.49
N SER A 83 0.89 -25.32 16.74
CA SER A 83 1.94 -24.32 16.97
C SER A 83 2.20 -23.47 15.71
N GLN A 84 2.32 -24.11 14.54
CA GLN A 84 2.47 -23.39 13.26
C GLN A 84 1.26 -22.49 12.98
N VAL A 85 0.03 -22.96 13.24
CA VAL A 85 -1.18 -22.14 13.13
C VAL A 85 -1.10 -20.93 14.07
N SER A 86 -0.76 -21.15 15.34
CA SER A 86 -0.65 -20.06 16.33
C SER A 86 0.38 -19.01 15.90
N ASN A 87 1.58 -19.45 15.48
CA ASN A 87 2.65 -18.57 15.03
C ASN A 87 2.26 -17.80 13.76
N TRP A 88 1.55 -18.47 12.84
CA TRP A 88 1.05 -17.83 11.64
C TRP A 88 0.07 -16.71 11.96
N PHE A 89 -0.90 -16.93 12.87
CA PHE A 89 -1.87 -15.91 13.25
C PHE A 89 -1.24 -14.71 13.96
N ILE A 90 -0.22 -14.93 14.81
CA ILE A 90 0.54 -13.85 15.43
C ILE A 90 1.19 -12.98 14.34
N ASN A 91 1.91 -13.61 13.42
CA ASN A 91 2.64 -12.89 12.37
C ASN A 91 1.70 -12.22 11.36
N ALA A 92 0.64 -12.92 10.93
CA ALA A 92 -0.34 -12.42 9.98
C ALA A 92 -1.09 -11.21 10.55
N ARG A 93 -1.42 -11.21 11.85
CA ARG A 93 -2.04 -10.04 12.50
C ARG A 93 -1.14 -8.82 12.41
N VAL A 94 0.14 -8.96 12.74
CA VAL A 94 1.08 -7.83 12.73
C VAL A 94 1.36 -7.34 11.31
N ARG A 95 1.51 -8.24 10.33
CA ARG A 95 1.96 -7.89 8.97
C ARG A 95 0.84 -7.52 8.00
N LEU A 96 -0.35 -8.10 8.17
CA LEU A 96 -1.45 -7.96 7.21
C LEU A 96 -2.60 -7.19 7.83
N TRP A 97 -3.03 -7.59 9.02
CA TRP A 97 -4.23 -7.04 9.65
C TRP A 97 -4.02 -5.65 10.25
N LYS A 98 -2.97 -5.44 11.06
CA LYS A 98 -2.72 -4.13 11.70
C LYS A 98 -2.60 -2.98 10.68
N PRO A 99 -1.78 -3.10 9.61
CA PRO A 99 -1.68 -2.03 8.62
C PRO A 99 -3.01 -1.73 7.92
N MET A 100 -3.78 -2.77 7.57
CA MET A 100 -5.08 -2.62 6.90
C MET A 100 -6.10 -1.91 7.79
N ILE A 101 -6.15 -2.25 9.08
CA ILE A 101 -7.03 -1.63 10.05
C ILE A 101 -6.62 -0.17 10.32
N GLU A 102 -5.33 0.09 10.50
CA GLU A 102 -4.80 1.45 10.70
C GLU A 102 -5.11 2.35 9.50
N GLU A 103 -4.94 1.84 8.27
CA GLU A 103 -5.28 2.55 7.03
C GLU A 103 -6.78 2.86 6.93
N MET A 104 -7.65 1.88 7.25
CA MET A 104 -9.10 2.06 7.25
C MET A 104 -9.54 3.12 8.28
N TYR A 105 -8.97 3.09 9.49
CA TYR A 105 -9.27 4.10 10.52
C TYR A 105 -8.74 5.48 10.12
N ALA A 106 -7.54 5.58 9.55
CA ALA A 106 -6.98 6.83 9.06
C ALA A 106 -7.87 7.44 7.96
N GLU A 107 -8.36 6.63 7.02
CA GLU A 107 -9.29 7.05 5.98
C GLU A 107 -10.63 7.51 6.55
N MET A 108 -11.20 6.77 7.51
CA MET A 108 -12.44 7.18 8.18
C MET A 108 -12.28 8.54 8.88
N ASN A 109 -11.15 8.77 9.55
CA ASN A 109 -10.87 10.02 10.23
C ASN A 109 -10.69 11.19 9.24
N ARG A 110 -10.01 10.96 8.11
CA ARG A 110 -9.91 11.95 7.02
C ARG A 110 -11.28 12.36 6.50
N ARG A 111 -12.18 11.39 6.28
CA ARG A 111 -13.56 11.67 5.80
C ARG A 111 -14.38 12.48 6.81
N LYS A 112 -14.29 12.14 8.10
CA LYS A 112 -14.96 12.90 9.17
C LYS A 112 -14.46 14.34 9.26
N GLY A 113 -13.15 14.57 9.10
CA GLY A 113 -12.58 15.92 9.03
C GLY A 113 -13.18 16.74 7.89
N ARG A 114 -13.26 16.17 6.68
CA ARG A 114 -13.86 16.84 5.52
C ARG A 114 -15.36 17.17 5.71
N GLN A 115 -16.12 16.27 6.30
CA GLN A 115 -17.54 16.51 6.58
C GLN A 115 -17.76 17.63 7.62
N ASN A 116 -16.88 17.74 8.63
CA ASN A 116 -16.94 18.83 9.59
C ASN A 116 -16.60 20.19 8.96
N GLU A 117 -15.61 20.25 8.06
CA GLU A 117 -15.26 21.48 7.33
C GLU A 117 -16.37 21.93 6.36
N GLU A 118 -17.00 21.00 5.65
CA GLU A 118 -18.14 21.31 4.78
C GLU A 118 -19.39 21.75 5.56
N GLY A 119 -19.64 21.18 6.75
CA GLY A 119 -20.72 21.61 7.65
C GLY A 119 -20.50 23.02 8.21
N ALA A 120 -19.26 23.36 8.59
CA ALA A 120 -18.90 24.70 9.04
C ALA A 120 -19.04 25.75 7.92
N ASN A 121 -18.68 25.40 6.68
CA ASN A 121 -18.77 26.32 5.53
C ASN A 121 -20.23 26.61 5.12
N ARG A 122 -21.16 25.65 5.25
CA ARG A 122 -22.60 25.92 5.02
C ARG A 122 -23.19 26.87 6.07
N ASN A 123 -22.77 26.73 7.33
CA ASN A 123 -23.22 27.62 8.41
C ASN A 123 -22.71 29.05 8.22
N HIS A 124 -21.52 29.24 7.63
CA HIS A 124 -21.02 30.59 7.32
C HIS A 124 -21.75 31.23 6.12
N ARG A 125 -22.17 30.43 5.14
CA ARG A 125 -22.93 30.92 3.97
C ARG A 125 -24.39 31.30 4.27
N GLY A 126 -24.98 30.72 5.32
CA GLY A 126 -26.32 31.07 5.80
C GLY A 126 -26.41 32.41 6.54
N LEU A 127 -25.28 33.01 6.92
CA LEU A 127 -25.24 34.25 7.72
C LEU A 127 -24.94 35.51 6.89
N ILE A 128 -24.81 35.41 5.56
CA ILE A 128 -24.45 36.54 4.67
C ILE A 128 -25.64 37.10 3.87
N SER A 129 -26.88 36.71 4.18
CA SER A 129 -28.08 37.20 3.49
C SER A 129 -28.96 38.06 4.40
N ILE A 130 -28.44 39.18 4.90
CA ILE A 130 -29.25 40.30 5.37
C ILE A 130 -28.48 41.56 5.04
N ASN A 131 -28.74 42.17 3.89
CA ASN A 131 -28.54 43.60 3.63
C ASN A 131 -29.30 43.98 2.37
N ASN A 132 -30.57 44.35 2.56
CA ASN A 132 -31.43 44.96 1.56
C ASN A 132 -31.40 46.50 1.78
N PRO A 133 -30.76 47.30 0.91
CA PRO A 133 -30.96 48.73 0.94
C PRO A 133 -32.22 49.05 0.15
N ARG A 134 -33.24 49.50 0.88
CA ARG A 134 -34.46 50.14 0.36
C ARG A 134 -34.11 51.19 -0.70
N PHE A 135 -34.74 51.09 -1.86
CA PHE A 135 -34.96 52.22 -2.76
C PHE A 135 -35.79 53.27 -2.01
N ASN A 136 -35.23 54.47 -1.84
CA ASN A 136 -35.99 55.63 -1.38
C ASN A 136 -36.11 56.62 -2.55
N VAL A 137 -37.34 56.79 -3.02
CA VAL A 137 -37.75 57.76 -4.04
C VAL A 137 -38.06 59.07 -3.34
N SER A 138 -37.56 60.19 -3.87
CA SER A 138 -38.22 61.50 -3.90
C SER A 138 -37.64 62.33 -5.04
#